data_AF-A0A368LHM3-F1
#
_entry.id   AF-A0A368LHM3-F1
#
_cell.length_a   1.000
_cell.length_b   1.000
_cell.length_c   1.000
_cell.angle_alpha   90.00
_cell.angle_beta   90.00
_cell.angle_gamma   90.00
#
_symmetry.space_group_name_H-M   'P 1'
#
loop_
_entity.id
_entity.type
_entity.pdbx_description
1 polymer ?
#
loop_
_entity_poly.entity_id
_entity_poly.type
_entity_poly.pdbx_seq_one_letter_code
_entity_poly.pdbx_strand_id
1 'polypeptide(L)' 'MAELGANIIIAEDSRIQFSDALSLVQIVTQNGGSITVEKAYHHTEIEQMVAIAANKITIKV' A
#
# COMPACT_ATOMS: atom_id res chain seq x y z
N MET A 1 13.36 17.47 11.82
CA MET A 1 12.01 17.39 11.25
C MET A 1 11.57 15.95 11.39
N ALA A 2 10.52 15.68 12.16
CA ALA A 2 9.94 14.34 12.17
C ALA A 2 9.10 14.21 10.89
N GLU A 3 9.53 13.39 9.94
CA GLU A 3 8.66 12.95 8.85
C GLU A 3 7.58 12.08 9.51
N LEU A 4 6.39 12.66 9.71
CA LEU A 4 5.24 11.92 10.18
C LEU A 4 4.81 11.02 9.02
N GLY A 5 5.42 9.83 8.95
CA GLY A 5 4.98 8.79 8.03
C GLY A 5 3.49 8.55 8.21
N ALA A 6 2.72 8.64 7.14
CA ALA A 6 1.30 8.38 7.17
C ALA A 6 1.07 6.86 7.18
N ASN A 7 0.20 6.40 8.08
CA ASN A 7 -0.30 5.03 8.04
C ASN A 7 -1.62 5.04 7.26
N ILE A 8 -1.62 4.46 6.06
CA ILE A 8 -2.79 4.45 5.17
C ILE A 8 -3.42 3.06 5.16
N ILE A 9 -4.76 3.03 5.08
CA ILE A 9 -5.53 1.81 4.88
C ILE A 9 -6.27 1.92 3.54
N ILE A 10 -6.00 0.99 2.62
CA ILE A 10 -6.83 0.78 1.42
C ILE A 10 -7.93 -0.22 1.82
N ALA A 11 -9.08 0.32 2.19
CA ALA A 11 -10.22 -0.45 2.65
C ALA A 11 -10.80 -1.36 1.53
N GLU A 12 -11.45 -2.45 1.94
CA GLU A 12 -12.06 -3.45 1.06
C GLU A 12 -13.05 -2.84 0.05
N ASP A 13 -13.86 -1.90 0.51
CA ASP A 13 -14.91 -1.20 -0.25
C ASP A 13 -14.38 -0.01 -1.08
N SER A 14 -13.08 0.27 -1.00
CA SER A 14 -12.49 1.39 -1.74
C SER A 14 -12.60 1.19 -3.26
N ARG A 15 -12.79 2.29 -3.99
CA ARG A 15 -12.82 2.28 -5.47
C ARG A 15 -11.43 2.42 -6.09
N ILE A 16 -10.37 2.22 -5.31
CA ILE A 16 -8.99 2.42 -5.74
C ILE A 16 -8.59 1.27 -6.66
N GLN A 17 -8.20 1.61 -7.89
CA GLN A 17 -7.68 0.64 -8.86
C GLN A 17 -6.23 0.27 -8.52
N PHE A 18 -5.75 -0.83 -9.07
CA PHE A 18 -4.39 -1.31 -8.84
C PHE A 18 -3.32 -0.25 -9.13
N SER A 19 -3.43 0.47 -10.26
CA SER A 19 -2.47 1.52 -10.64
C SER A 19 -2.37 2.65 -9.61
N ASP A 20 -3.50 3.04 -9.04
CA ASP A 20 -3.58 4.09 -8.03
C ASP A 20 -3.04 3.58 -6.69
N ALA A 21 -3.40 2.34 -6.32
CA ALA A 21 -2.89 1.69 -5.13
C ALA A 21 -1.36 1.56 -5.18
N LEU A 22 -0.80 1.15 -6.32
CA LEU A 22 0.64 1.03 -6.53
C LEU A 22 1.35 2.38 -6.32
N SER A 23 0.77 3.45 -6.86
CA SER A 23 1.28 4.82 -6.70
C SER A 23 1.22 5.27 -5.24
N LEU A 24 0.13 4.98 -4.53
CA LEU A 24 -0.02 5.27 -3.10
C LEU A 24 1.00 4.50 -2.26
N VAL A 25 1.17 3.20 -2.53
CA VAL A 25 2.17 2.35 -1.87
C VAL A 25 3.56 2.96 -2.01
N GLN A 26 3.92 3.41 -3.22
CA GLN A 26 5.22 4.05 -3.48
C GLN A 26 5.39 5.35 -2.69
N ILE A 27 4.39 6.24 -2.72
CA ILE A 27 4.42 7.54 -2.02
C ILE A 27 4.53 7.32 -0.50
N VAL A 28 3.69 6.45 0.07
CA VAL A 28 3.67 6.18 1.51
C VAL A 28 5.01 5.61 1.98
N THR A 29 5.53 4.62 1.24
CA THR A 29 6.79 3.96 1.57
C THR A 29 7.98 4.93 1.53
N GLN A 30 8.02 5.81 0.52
CA GLN A 30 9.06 6.84 0.35
C GLN A 30 9.06 7.86 1.49
N ASN A 31 7.88 8.23 1.99
CA ASN A 31 7.72 9.18 3.11
C ASN A 31 7.86 8.51 4.49
N GLY A 32 8.39 7.28 4.56
CA GLY A 32 8.59 6.59 5.83
C GLY A 32 7.33 5.99 6.47
N GLY A 33 6.18 6.07 5.79
CA GLY A 33 4.90 5.54 6.26
C GLY A 33 4.74 4.03 6.04
N SER A 34 3.62 3.49 6.51
CA SER A 34 3.22 2.10 6.29
C SER A 34 1.82 2.02 5.67
N ILE A 35 1.53 0.94 4.97
CA ILE A 35 0.25 0.76 4.28
C ILE A 35 -0.37 -0.59 4.60
N THR A 36 -1.68 -0.59 4.88
CA THR A 36 -2.48 -1.80 5.01
C THR A 36 -3.44 -1.87 3.82
N VAL A 37 -3.43 -2.99 3.11
CA VAL A 37 -4.32 -3.24 1.98
C VAL A 37 -5.30 -4.34 2.39
N GLU A 38 -6.55 -3.94 2.58
CA GLU A 38 -7.65 -4.86 2.84
C GLU A 38 -8.42 -5.24 1.58
N LYS A 39 -8.26 -4.44 0.52
CA LYS A 39 -8.86 -4.71 -0.77
C LYS A 39 -8.24 -5.92 -1.46
N ALA A 40 -9.10 -6.78 -2.00
CA ALA A 40 -8.68 -7.89 -2.85
C ALA A 40 -8.12 -7.38 -4.19
N TYR A 41 -6.83 -7.67 -4.41
CA TYR A 41 -6.15 -7.52 -5.69
C TYR A 41 -5.68 -8.88 -6.19
N HIS A 42 -5.36 -8.99 -7.48
CA HIS A 42 -4.79 -10.22 -8.02
C HIS A 42 -3.42 -10.50 -7.39
N HIS A 43 -3.08 -11.79 -7.28
CA HIS A 43 -1.81 -12.21 -6.65
C HIS A 43 -0.58 -11.50 -7.24
N THR A 44 -0.50 -11.38 -8.56
CA THR A 44 0.58 -10.69 -9.28
C THR A 44 0.63 -9.17 -9.03
N GLU A 45 -0.51 -8.56 -8.69
CA GLU A 45 -0.59 -7.15 -8.31
C GLU A 45 -0.08 -6.95 -6.89
N ILE A 46 -0.42 -7.88 -5.99
CA ILE A 46 0.08 -7.87 -4.61
C ILE A 46 1.59 -8.06 -4.57
N GLU A 47 2.15 -8.98 -5.36
CA GLU A 47 3.60 -9.17 -5.48
C GLU A 47 4.32 -7.88 -5.87
N GLN A 48 3.75 -7.10 -6.80
CA GLN A 48 4.31 -5.81 -7.20
C GLN A 48 4.28 -4.78 -6.07
N MET A 49 3.17 -4.71 -5.32
CA MET A 49 3.09 -3.82 -4.15
C MET A 49 4.09 -4.20 -3.05
N VAL A 50 4.23 -5.50 -2.79
CA VAL A 50 5.18 -6.04 -1.81
C VAL A 50 6.63 -5.78 -2.23
N ALA A 51 6.95 -5.91 -3.52
CA ALA A 51 8.28 -5.59 -4.04
C ALA A 51 8.67 -4.12 -3.80
N ILE A 52 7.71 -3.19 -3.80
CA ILE A 52 7.94 -1.76 -3.57
C ILE A 52 7.98 -1.42 -2.08
N ALA A 53 6.99 -1.86 -1.31
CA ALA A 53 6.86 -1.51 0.10
C ALA A 53 7.73 -2.35 1.04
N ALA A 54 8.24 -3.49 0.57
CA ALA A 54 9.00 -4.46 1.35
C ALA A 54 8.29 -4.80 2.67
N ASN A 55 8.86 -4.39 3.81
CA ASN A 55 8.34 -4.66 5.14
C ASN A 55 7.32 -3.60 5.64
N LYS A 56 6.96 -2.62 4.82
CA LYS A 56 6.04 -1.53 5.18
C LYS A 56 4.60 -1.74 4.70
N ILE A 57 4.29 -2.93 4.16
CA ILE A 57 2.96 -3.29 3.70
C ILE A 57 2.38 -4.44 4.51
N THR A 58 1.10 -4.35 4.86
CA THR A 58 0.29 -5.45 5.39
C THR A 58 -0.81 -5.76 4.39
N ILE A 59 -0.92 -7.01 3.97
CA ILE A 59 -1.98 -7.48 3.07
C ILE A 59 -2.94 -8.32 3.90
N LYS A 60 -4.23 -7.98 3.86
CA LYS A 60 -5.29 -8.83 4.39
C LYS A 60 -5.74 -9.76 3.26
N VAL A 61 -5.58 -11.06 3.48
CA VAL A 61 -6.02 -12.14 2.59
C VAL A 61 -7.36 -12.70 3.03
#